data_AF-A0A924HTT0-F1
#
_entry.id   AF-A0A924HTT0-F1
#
_cell.length_a   1.000
_cell.length_b   1.000
_cell.length_c   1.000
_cell.angle_alpha   90.00
_cell.angle_beta   90.00
_cell.angle_gamma   90.00
#
_symmetry.space_group_name_H-M   'P 1'
#
loop_
_entity.id
_entity.type
_entity.pdbx_description
1 polymer ?
#
loop_
_entity_poly.entity_id
_entity_poly.type
_entity_poly.pdbx_seq_one_letter_code
_entity_poly.pdbx_strand_id
1 'polypeptide(L)'
;MNSITKEYLTEIIFKKTSETIDQHRESKQHQFDNEPYPGATDAEVLDFIITIPYFDRKLKDFLLGNLAENTIIINQAWENEFIKNTKLWVESFEWLHGNDYFLSEAHISGINKERVCLRLPY
;
A
#
# COMPACT_ATOMS: atom_id res chain seq x y z
N MET A 1 24.17 -3.99 -0.60
CA MET A 1 23.46 -2.83 0.01
C MET A 1 23.30 -1.82 -1.09
N ASN A 2 22.05 -1.42 -1.36
CA ASN A 2 21.73 -0.51 -2.46
C ASN A 2 21.09 0.75 -1.88
N SER A 3 21.47 1.91 -2.41
CA SER A 3 20.73 3.15 -2.16
C SER A 3 19.51 3.15 -3.05
N ILE A 4 18.33 3.23 -2.43
CA ILE A 4 17.05 3.25 -3.12
C ILE A 4 16.36 4.58 -2.88
N THR A 5 15.80 5.14 -3.95
CA THR A 5 15.06 6.39 -3.91
C THR A 5 13.60 6.13 -3.51
N LYS A 6 12.96 7.14 -2.93
CA LYS A 6 11.52 7.14 -2.71
C LYS A 6 10.77 6.85 -4.01
N GLU A 7 11.19 7.46 -5.10
CA GLU A 7 10.57 7.31 -6.43
C GLU A 7 10.54 5.85 -6.88
N TYR A 8 11.62 5.09 -6.63
CA TYR A 8 11.65 3.66 -6.95
C TYR A 8 10.62 2.86 -6.15
N LEU A 9 10.49 3.11 -4.85
CA LEU A 9 9.49 2.43 -4.01
C LEU A 9 8.07 2.82 -4.41
N THR A 10 7.83 4.09 -4.70
CA THR A 10 6.53 4.58 -5.19
C THR A 10 6.18 3.98 -6.55
N GLU A 11 7.16 3.80 -7.44
CA GLU A 11 6.95 3.13 -8.73
C GLU A 11 6.56 1.65 -8.56
N ILE A 12 7.17 0.94 -7.60
CA ILE A 12 6.77 -0.43 -7.26
C ILE A 12 5.30 -0.46 -6.81
N ILE A 13 4.92 0.46 -5.91
CA ILE A 13 3.54 0.56 -5.42
C ILE A 13 2.61 0.85 -6.59
N PHE A 14 2.90 1.88 -7.39
CA PHE A 14 2.10 2.25 -8.56
C PHE A 14 1.86 1.07 -9.50
N LYS A 15 2.92 0.33 -9.87
CA LYS A 15 2.82 -0.84 -10.75
C LYS A 15 1.91 -1.90 -10.15
N LYS A 16 2.11 -2.22 -8.86
CA LYS A 16 1.35 -3.26 -8.17
C LYS A 16 -0.11 -2.85 -7.98
N THR A 17 -0.38 -1.63 -7.55
CA THR A 17 -1.74 -1.09 -7.40
C THR A 17 -2.47 -1.06 -8.73
N SER A 18 -1.79 -0.67 -9.81
CA SER A 18 -2.38 -0.67 -11.16
C SER A 18 -2.76 -2.06 -11.66
N GLU A 19 -2.14 -3.14 -11.18
CA GLU A 19 -2.50 -4.52 -11.57
C GLU A 19 -3.91 -4.93 -11.07
N THR A 20 -4.38 -4.36 -9.95
CA THR A 20 -5.67 -4.73 -9.35
C THR A 20 -6.64 -3.55 -9.19
N ILE A 21 -6.28 -2.36 -9.70
CA ILE A 21 -7.08 -1.15 -9.50
C ILE A 21 -8.46 -1.24 -10.14
N ASP A 22 -8.60 -1.93 -11.25
CA ASP A 22 -9.90 -2.10 -11.91
C ASP A 22 -10.86 -2.88 -11.00
N GLN A 23 -10.38 -3.95 -10.35
CA GLN A 23 -11.16 -4.71 -9.36
C GLN A 23 -11.51 -3.86 -8.13
N HIS A 24 -10.58 -3.02 -7.67
CA HIS A 24 -10.79 -2.08 -6.58
C HIS A 24 -11.86 -1.02 -6.91
N ARG A 25 -11.87 -0.52 -8.15
CA ARG A 25 -12.86 0.47 -8.63
C ARG A 25 -14.23 -0.17 -8.84
N GLU A 26 -14.26 -1.37 -9.41
CA GLU A 26 -15.49 -2.14 -9.64
C GLU A 26 -16.23 -2.48 -8.36
N SER A 27 -15.52 -2.77 -7.26
CA SER A 27 -16.13 -3.10 -5.98
C SER A 27 -16.73 -1.88 -5.26
N LYS A 28 -16.10 -0.71 -5.40
CA LYS A 28 -16.52 0.56 -4.79
C LYS A 28 -17.65 1.23 -5.58
N GLN A 29 -18.56 0.42 -6.13
CA GLN A 29 -19.39 0.66 -7.31
C GLN A 29 -20.43 1.79 -7.25
N HIS A 30 -20.19 2.88 -6.53
CA HIS A 30 -20.85 4.18 -6.71
C HIS A 30 -19.77 5.26 -6.60
N GLN A 31 -19.33 5.88 -7.72
CA GLN A 31 -19.31 7.36 -7.79
C GLN A 31 -18.76 8.03 -9.05
N PHE A 32 -18.20 7.35 -10.05
CA PHE A 32 -17.72 8.12 -11.20
C PHE A 32 -17.94 7.46 -12.56
N ASP A 33 -18.61 8.21 -13.44
CA ASP A 33 -18.48 8.18 -14.91
C ASP A 33 -17.03 8.53 -15.32
N ASN A 34 -16.03 7.91 -14.70
CA ASN A 34 -14.63 8.16 -15.01
C ASN A 34 -14.26 7.33 -16.24
N GLU A 35 -13.69 8.01 -17.23
CA GLU A 35 -13.04 7.39 -18.37
C GLU A 35 -12.11 6.26 -17.91
N PRO A 36 -11.97 5.17 -18.68
CA PRO A 36 -11.05 4.09 -18.34
C PRO A 36 -9.62 4.63 -18.25
N TYR A 37 -9.15 4.86 -17.03
CA TYR A 37 -7.79 5.29 -16.75
C TYR A 37 -6.85 4.08 -16.83
N PRO A 38 -5.78 4.13 -17.64
CA PRO A 38 -4.80 3.05 -17.73
C PRO A 38 -3.91 3.05 -16.48
N GLY A 39 -4.40 2.46 -15.40
CA GLY A 39 -3.68 2.29 -14.13
C GLY A 39 -4.21 3.15 -12.98
N ALA A 40 -3.55 3.01 -11.83
CA ALA A 40 -3.89 3.73 -10.62
C ALA A 40 -3.57 5.22 -10.76
N THR A 41 -4.41 6.08 -10.20
CA THR A 41 -4.16 7.51 -10.06
C THR A 41 -3.25 7.78 -8.87
N ASP A 42 -2.60 8.95 -8.86
CA ASP A 42 -1.77 9.37 -7.72
C ASP A 42 -2.58 9.36 -6.41
N ALA A 43 -3.86 9.75 -6.46
CA ALA A 43 -4.77 9.71 -5.31
C ALA A 43 -4.98 8.29 -4.78
N GLU A 44 -5.16 7.29 -5.67
CA GLU A 44 -5.32 5.88 -5.30
C GLU A 44 -4.02 5.29 -4.75
N VAL A 45 -2.87 5.70 -5.29
CA VAL A 45 -1.55 5.31 -4.74
C VAL A 45 -1.33 5.90 -3.34
N LEU A 46 -1.74 7.15 -3.11
CA LEU A 46 -1.69 7.78 -1.79
C LEU A 46 -2.63 7.08 -0.81
N ASP A 47 -3.87 6.77 -1.21
CA ASP A 47 -4.81 6.01 -0.40
C ASP A 47 -4.25 4.62 -0.04
N PHE A 48 -3.62 3.94 -1.00
CA PHE A 48 -2.93 2.67 -0.78
C PHE A 48 -1.82 2.80 0.29
N ILE A 49 -0.96 3.80 0.19
CA ILE A 49 0.13 4.05 1.15
C ILE A 49 -0.40 4.35 2.56
N ILE A 50 -1.51 5.08 2.65
CA ILE A 50 -2.11 5.43 3.94
C ILE A 50 -2.78 4.22 4.57
N THR A 51 -3.49 3.42 3.78
CA THR A 51 -4.31 2.30 4.27
C THR A 51 -3.53 1.00 4.49
N ILE A 52 -2.39 0.79 3.82
CA ILE A 52 -1.62 -0.46 3.95
C ILE A 52 -1.21 -0.72 5.41
N PRO A 53 -1.63 -1.85 6.00
CA PRO A 53 -1.36 -2.12 7.42
C PRO A 53 0.05 -2.66 7.67
N TYR A 54 0.76 -3.08 6.62
CA TYR A 54 2.06 -3.72 6.72
C TYR A 54 3.23 -2.73 6.79
N PHE A 55 2.98 -1.44 6.61
CA PHE A 55 4.01 -0.40 6.71
C PHE A 55 3.84 0.35 8.03
N ASP A 56 4.96 0.59 8.71
CA ASP A 56 4.96 1.44 9.90
C ASP A 56 4.77 2.91 9.53
N ARG A 57 4.48 3.73 10.55
CA ARG A 57 4.22 5.16 10.35
C ARG A 57 5.40 5.87 9.67
N LYS A 58 6.63 5.54 10.04
CA LYS A 58 7.83 6.19 9.48
C LYS A 58 8.03 5.85 8.00
N LEU A 59 7.81 4.60 7.60
CA LEU A 59 7.88 4.19 6.21
C LEU A 59 6.79 4.88 5.37
N LYS A 60 5.58 5.03 5.91
CA LYS A 60 4.52 5.82 5.26
C LYS A 60 4.93 7.29 5.12
N ASP A 61 5.48 7.89 6.18
CA ASP A 61 5.96 9.27 6.16
C ASP A 61 7.09 9.47 5.12
N PHE A 62 7.99 8.49 4.97
CA PHE A 62 8.99 8.49 3.90
C PHE A 62 8.36 8.50 2.50
N LEU A 63 7.42 7.59 2.25
CA LEU A 63 6.74 7.43 0.96
C LEU A 63 5.89 8.66 0.59
N LEU A 64 5.27 9.29 1.59
CA LEU A 64 4.46 10.50 1.42
C LEU A 64 5.31 11.77 1.27
N GLY A 65 6.63 11.69 1.47
CA GLY A 65 7.52 12.85 1.41
C GLY A 65 7.44 13.77 2.63
N ASN A 66 6.96 13.26 3.77
CA ASN A 66 6.95 13.96 5.05
C ASN A 66 8.34 13.97 5.71
N LEU A 67 9.28 13.16 5.22
CA LEU A 67 10.67 13.13 5.64
C LEU A 67 11.55 13.95 4.69
N ALA A 68 12.62 14.54 5.23
CA ALA A 68 13.58 15.31 4.43
C ALA A 68 14.46 14.39 3.56
N GLU A 69 14.62 13.13 3.98
CA GLU A 69 15.35 12.11 3.25
C GLU A 69 14.55 11.63 2.02
N ASN A 70 15.16 11.68 0.84
CA ASN A 70 14.59 11.11 -0.40
C ASN A 70 15.16 9.74 -0.75
N THR A 71 16.15 9.27 0.00
CA THR A 71 16.87 8.02 -0.25
C THR A 71 17.09 7.25 1.03
N ILE A 72 16.98 5.92 0.95
CA ILE A 72 17.30 5.00 2.04
C ILE A 72 18.26 3.92 1.57
N ILE A 73 19.13 3.47 2.46
CA ILE A 73 20.01 2.33 2.19
C ILE A 73 19.31 1.08 2.67
N ILE A 74 19.06 0.15 1.76
CA ILE A 74 18.37 -1.11 2.08
C ILE A 74 19.23 -2.33 1.70
N ASN A 75 18.87 -3.46 2.28
CA ASN A 75 19.36 -4.78 1.85
C ASN A 75 18.28 -5.49 0.99
N GLN A 76 18.69 -6.55 0.29
CA GLN A 76 17.78 -7.29 -0.59
C GLN A 76 16.61 -7.95 0.17
N ALA A 77 16.84 -8.37 1.42
CA ALA A 77 15.80 -8.98 2.24
C ALA A 77 14.67 -8.00 2.54
N TRP A 78 15.01 -6.77 2.90
CA TRP A 78 14.08 -5.68 3.14
C TRP A 78 13.28 -5.34 1.88
N GLU A 79 13.96 -5.26 0.72
CA GLU A 79 13.30 -5.02 -0.56
C GLU A 79 12.26 -6.10 -0.89
N ASN A 80 12.63 -7.37 -0.69
CA ASN A 80 11.74 -8.50 -0.91
C ASN A 80 10.54 -8.46 0.04
N GLU A 81 10.73 -8.05 1.30
CA GLU A 81 9.65 -7.85 2.26
C GLU A 81 8.73 -6.70 1.86
N PHE A 82 9.29 -5.59 1.37
CA PHE A 82 8.52 -4.47 0.85
C PHE A 82 7.62 -4.88 -0.32
N ILE A 83 8.18 -5.57 -1.32
CA ILE A 83 7.44 -6.07 -2.48
C ILE A 83 6.37 -7.07 -2.04
N LYS A 84 6.72 -8.00 -1.14
CA LYS A 84 5.79 -9.00 -0.60
C LYS A 84 4.62 -8.35 0.11
N ASN A 85 4.87 -7.38 0.99
CA ASN A 85 3.83 -6.70 1.75
C ASN A 85 2.93 -5.85 0.85
N THR A 86 3.50 -5.19 -0.16
CA THR A 86 2.75 -4.46 -1.19
C THR A 86 1.82 -5.41 -1.94
N LYS A 87 2.34 -6.57 -2.38
CA LYS A 87 1.56 -7.59 -3.06
C LYS A 87 0.44 -8.16 -2.18
N LEU A 88 0.73 -8.46 -0.92
CA LEU A 88 -0.28 -8.97 0.02
C LEU A 88 -1.44 -7.98 0.20
N TRP A 89 -1.15 -6.67 0.26
CA TRP A 89 -2.20 -5.66 0.40
C TRP A 89 -3.00 -5.48 -0.88
N VAL A 90 -2.35 -5.44 -2.05
CA VAL A 90 -3.01 -5.21 -3.34
C VAL A 90 -3.97 -6.33 -3.74
N GLU A 91 -3.69 -7.55 -3.27
CA GLU A 91 -4.51 -8.75 -3.44
C GLU A 91 -5.48 -8.98 -2.26
N SER A 92 -5.42 -8.15 -1.20
CA SER A 92 -6.26 -8.32 -0.02
C SER A 92 -7.71 -7.97 -0.30
N PHE A 93 -8.63 -8.69 0.35
CA PHE A 93 -10.05 -8.38 0.26
C PHE A 93 -10.36 -7.00 0.83
N GLU A 94 -9.68 -6.61 1.92
CA GLU A 94 -9.87 -5.31 2.56
C GLU A 94 -9.50 -4.14 1.65
N TRP A 95 -8.42 -4.26 0.88
CA TRP A 95 -8.11 -3.28 -0.16
C TRP A 95 -9.11 -3.35 -1.29
N LEU A 96 -9.32 -4.54 -1.86
CA LEU A 96 -10.10 -4.69 -3.09
C LEU A 96 -11.57 -4.35 -2.93
N HIS A 97 -12.20 -4.64 -1.80
CA HIS A 97 -13.65 -4.48 -1.60
C HIS A 97 -14.02 -3.49 -0.51
N GLY A 98 -13.03 -2.90 0.16
CA GLY A 98 -13.26 -2.00 1.29
C GLY A 98 -13.85 -2.71 2.50
N ASN A 99 -14.14 -1.92 3.54
CA ASN A 99 -14.62 -2.42 4.83
C ASN A 99 -16.15 -2.64 4.88
N ASP A 100 -16.83 -2.58 3.73
CA ASP A 100 -18.30 -2.63 3.66
C ASP A 100 -18.87 -4.01 4.06
N TYR A 101 -18.04 -5.05 4.12
CA TYR A 101 -18.48 -6.40 4.47
C TYR A 101 -18.34 -6.78 5.96
N PHE A 102 -17.71 -5.96 6.82
CA PHE A 102 -17.39 -6.40 8.19
C PHE A 102 -17.58 -5.34 9.29
N LEU A 103 -18.83 -4.89 9.45
CA LEU A 103 -19.32 -4.39 10.75
C LEU A 103 -19.75 -5.54 11.68
N SER A 104 -18.93 -6.58 11.83
CA SER A 104 -19.05 -7.48 12.99
C SER A 104 -17.81 -7.33 13.86
N GLU A 105 -18.02 -6.89 15.10
CA GLU A 105 -16.99 -6.64 16.12
C GLU A 105 -16.03 -7.82 16.34
N ALA A 106 -16.40 -9.03 15.88
CA ALA A 106 -15.59 -10.24 15.92
C ALA A 106 -14.34 -10.18 15.00
N HIS A 107 -14.38 -9.49 13.86
CA HIS A 107 -13.24 -9.45 12.93
C HIS A 107 -12.15 -8.45 13.34
N ILE A 108 -12.55 -7.38 14.04
CA ILE A 108 -11.64 -6.33 14.55
C ILE A 108 -10.71 -6.90 15.63
N SER A 109 -11.18 -7.87 16.42
CA SER A 109 -10.39 -8.55 17.45
C SER A 109 -9.29 -9.46 16.89
N GLY A 110 -9.51 -10.11 15.74
CA GLY A 110 -8.51 -10.99 15.10
C GLY A 110 -7.42 -10.24 14.32
N ILE A 111 -7.72 -9.04 13.84
CA ILE A 111 -6.82 -8.18 13.05
C ILE A 111 -5.73 -7.52 13.93
N ASN A 112 -5.98 -7.38 15.23
CA ASN A 112 -5.05 -6.86 16.24
C ASN A 112 -4.03 -7.89 16.77
N LYS A 113 -3.84 -9.03 16.09
CA LYS A 113 -2.61 -9.82 16.27
C LYS A 113 -1.45 -8.97 15.77
N GLU A 114 -0.49 -8.70 16.65
CA GLU A 114 0.76 -7.96 16.39
C GLU A 114 1.22 -8.07 14.93
N ARG A 115 0.75 -7.15 14.08
CA ARG A 115 1.16 -7.11 12.68
C ARG A 115 2.60 -6.62 12.71
N VAL A 116 3.54 -7.49 12.33
CA VAL A 116 4.94 -7.10 12.17
C VAL A 116 5.00 -6.16 10.97
N CYS A 117 4.94 -4.85 11.25
CA CYS A 117 5.08 -3.83 10.22
C CYS A 117 6.53 -3.77 9.75
N LEU A 118 6.71 -3.66 8.44
CA LEU A 118 7.98 -3.28 7.85
C LEU A 118 8.32 -1.86 8.29
N ARG A 119 9.54 -1.69 8.82
CA ARG A 119 10.07 -0.42 9.30
C ARG A 119 11.24 0.02 8.42
N LEU A 120 11.56 1.31 8.45
CA LEU A 120 12.81 1.78 7.87
C LEU A 120 14.02 1.06 8.50
N PRO A 121 15.08 0.76 7.72
CA PRO A 121 16.19 -0.09 8.16
C PRO A 121 17.20 0.58 9.12
N TYR A 122 16.82 1.68 9.77
CA TYR A 122 17.68 2.47 10.67
C TYR A 122 16.93 2.97 11.90
#